data_AF-A0A0V0YR92-F1
#
_entry.id   AF-A0A0V0YR92-F1
#
_cell.length_a   1.000
_cell.length_b   1.000
_cell.length_c   1.000
_cell.angle_alpha   90.00
_cell.angle_beta   90.00
_cell.angle_gamma   90.00
#
_symmetry.space_group_name_H-M   'P 1'
#
loop_
_entity.id
_entity.type
_entity.pdbx_description
1 polymer ?
#
loop_
_entity_poly.entity_id
_entity_poly.type
_entity_poly.pdbx_seq_one_letter_code
_entity_poly.pdbx_strand_id
1 'polypeptide(L)' 'MTVQTTEEPLHPGRYGDIEKLFRISAYCRRFAKNCRSSVSERHGGNLTAWELHEAEEMWV' A
#
# COMPACT_ATOMS: atom_id res chain seq x y z
N MET A 1 29.32 -16.37 -6.22
CA MET A 1 28.42 -15.40 -6.88
C MET A 1 27.31 -15.08 -5.89
N THR A 2 27.38 -13.93 -5.22
CA THR A 2 26.33 -13.48 -4.31
C THR A 2 25.19 -12.94 -5.15
N VAL A 3 24.09 -13.69 -5.21
CA VAL A 3 22.84 -13.21 -5.80
C VAL A 3 22.37 -12.05 -4.92
N GLN A 4 22.56 -10.81 -5.39
CA GLN A 4 21.88 -9.67 -4.83
C GLN A 4 20.41 -9.80 -5.23
N THR A 5 19.61 -10.43 -4.39
CA THR A 5 18.16 -10.26 -4.42
C THR A 5 17.91 -8.77 -4.17
N THR A 6 17.49 -8.07 -5.23
CA THR A 6 16.83 -6.77 -5.09
C THR A 6 15.55 -7.02 -4.31
N GLU A 7 15.64 -7.05 -2.98
CA GLU A 7 14.46 -7.23 -2.14
C GLU A 7 13.51 -6.07 -2.42
N GLU A 8 12.35 -6.40 -2.99
CA GLU A 8 11.32 -5.41 -3.29
C GLU A 8 11.03 -4.59 -2.03
N PRO A 9 10.95 -3.24 -2.15
CA PRO A 9 10.72 -2.36 -1.02
C PRO A 9 9.51 -2.76 -0.17
N LEU A 10 8.51 -3.38 -0.79
CA LEU A 10 7.27 -3.85 -0.17
C LEU A 10 7.20 -5.38 -0.05
N HIS A 11 8.31 -6.09 0.17
CA HIS A 11 8.24 -7.55 0.32
C HIS A 11 7.38 -7.97 1.54
N PRO A 12 6.37 -8.85 1.39
CA PRO A 12 5.45 -9.23 2.48
C PRO A 12 6.15 -9.77 3.72
N GLY A 13 7.23 -10.54 3.54
CA GLY A 13 8.02 -11.11 4.64
C GLY A 13 8.70 -10.08 5.55
N ARG A 14 8.76 -8.80 5.17
CA ARG A 14 9.36 -7.72 5.98
C ARG A 14 8.41 -7.11 7.01
N TYR A 15 7.10 -7.29 6.86
CA TYR A 15 6.11 -6.61 7.71
C TYR A 15 5.63 -7.44 8.90
N GLY A 16 6.01 -8.73 8.95
CA GLY A 16 5.66 -9.67 10.04
C GLY A 16 4.16 -9.97 10.18
N ASP A 17 3.32 -9.23 9.46
CA ASP A 17 1.87 -9.22 9.48
C ASP A 17 1.36 -8.73 8.11
N ILE A 18 0.56 -9.58 7.45
CA ILE A 18 0.00 -9.29 6.13
C ILE A 18 -1.03 -8.15 6.17
N GLU A 19 -1.75 -7.97 7.27
CA GLU A 19 -2.69 -6.86 7.44
C GLU A 19 -1.94 -5.52 7.44
N LYS A 20 -0.75 -5.51 8.06
CA LYS A 20 0.12 -4.33 8.08
C LYS A 20 0.61 -3.96 6.68
N LEU A 21 0.95 -4.96 5.87
CA LEU A 21 1.32 -4.75 4.47
C LEU A 21 0.14 -4.12 3.70
N PHE A 22 -1.06 -4.68 3.81
CA PHE A 22 -2.25 -4.15 3.12
C PHE A 22 -2.53 -2.70 3.52
N ARG A 23 -2.46 -2.38 4.81
CA ARG A 23 -2.64 -1.01 5.30
C ARG A 23 -1.61 -0.04 4.72
N ILE A 24 -0.33 -0.42 4.70
CA ILE A 24 0.74 0.43 4.15
C ILE A 24 0.51 0.63 2.64
N SER A 25 0.24 -0.44 1.89
CA SER A 25 -0.07 -0.38 0.46
C SER A 25 -1.28 0.51 0.17
N ALA A 26 -2.35 0.40 0.96
CA ALA A 26 -3.55 1.22 0.84
C ALA A 26 -3.25 2.71 1.06
N TYR A 27 -2.47 3.05 2.11
CA TYR A 27 -2.05 4.45 2.35
C TYR A 27 -1.17 4.98 1.22
N CYS A 28 -0.22 4.20 0.70
CA CYS A 28 0.63 4.59 -0.42
C CYS A 28 -0.21 4.85 -1.69
N ARG A 29 -1.19 3.99 -1.99
CA ARG A 29 -2.08 4.14 -3.15
C ARG A 29 -2.98 5.36 -3.01
N ARG A 30 -3.57 5.60 -1.82
CA ARG A 30 -4.33 6.81 -1.51
C ARG A 30 -3.46 8.06 -1.68
N PHE A 31 -2.23 8.04 -1.18
CA PHE A 31 -1.29 9.15 -1.33
C PHE A 31 -1.05 9.47 -2.81
N ALA A 32 -0.74 8.45 -3.62
CA ALA A 32 -0.52 8.63 -5.06
C ALA A 32 -1.78 9.20 -5.77
N LYS A 33 -2.98 8.73 -5.40
CA LYS A 33 -4.25 9.28 -5.91
C LYS A 33 -4.43 10.74 -5.50
N ASN A 34 -4.26 11.07 -4.23
CA ASN A 34 -4.38 12.43 -3.70
C ASN A 34 -3.42 13.43 -4.37
N CYS A 35 -2.21 13.00 -4.72
CA CYS A 35 -1.24 13.81 -5.46
C CYS A 35 -1.74 14.22 -6.86
N ARG A 36 -2.63 13.42 -7.46
CA ARG A 36 -3.24 13.68 -8.78
C ARG A 36 -4.62 14.35 -8.70
N SER A 37 -5.15 14.52 -7.49
CA SER A 37 -6.50 15.05 -7.25
C SER A 37 -6.48 16.50 -6.76
N SER A 38 -7.55 17.24 -7.05
CA SER A 38 -7.78 18.55 -6.45
C SER A 38 -7.97 18.43 -4.94
N VAL A 39 -7.75 19.52 -4.18
CA VAL A 39 -7.80 19.49 -2.70
C VAL A 39 -9.16 18.98 -2.18
N SER A 40 -10.26 19.35 -2.83
CA SER A 40 -11.62 18.94 -2.45
C SER A 40 -11.92 17.45 -2.66
N GLU A 41 -11.14 16.77 -3.50
CA GLU A 41 -11.33 15.36 -3.83
C GLU A 41 -10.38 14.44 -3.04
N ARG A 42 -9.48 15.02 -2.24
CA ARG A 42 -8.50 14.24 -1.47
C ARG A 42 -9.18 13.51 -0.33
N HIS A 43 -8.82 12.23 -0.19
CA HIS A 43 -9.30 11.42 0.92
C HIS A 43 -8.31 11.50 2.08
N GLY A 44 -8.83 11.68 3.29
CA GLY A 44 -8.06 11.72 4.55
C GLY A 44 -8.66 10.80 5.61
N GLY A 45 -8.07 10.79 6.80
CA GLY A 45 -8.54 9.97 7.92
C GLY A 45 -8.28 8.48 7.74
N ASN A 46 -9.11 7.63 8.36
CA ASN A 46 -8.95 6.18 8.32
C ASN A 46 -9.11 5.60 6.91
N LEU A 47 -8.49 4.45 6.66
CA LEU A 47 -8.69 3.69 5.43
C LEU A 47 -10.14 3.21 5.33
N THR A 48 -10.69 3.27 4.12
CA THR A 48 -11.98 2.64 3.82
C THR A 48 -11.80 1.16 3.58
N ALA A 49 -12.88 0.38 3.75
CA ALA A 49 -12.87 -1.04 3.41
C ALA A 49 -12.47 -1.28 1.94
N TRP A 50 -12.87 -0.37 1.04
CA TRP A 50 -12.52 -0.44 -0.38
C TRP A 50 -11.01 -0.30 -0.62
N GLU A 51 -10.34 0.64 0.06
CA GLU A 51 -8.90 0.81 -0.10
C GLU A 51 -8.09 -0.34 0.49
N LEU A 52 -8.59 -0.97 1.55
CA LEU A 52 -8.00 -2.19 2.08
C LEU A 52 -8.18 -3.37 1.12
N HIS A 53 -9.36 -3.50 0.52
CA HIS A 53 -9.63 -4.55 -0.46
C HIS A 53 -8.76 -4.41 -1.71
N GLU A 54 -8.63 -3.20 -2.27
CA GLU A 54 -7.74 -2.95 -3.41
C GLU A 54 -6.25 -3.17 -3.08
N ALA A 55 -5.88 -3.08 -1.81
CA ALA A 55 -4.53 -3.42 -1.37
C ALA A 55 -4.37 -4.93 -1.19
N GLU A 56 -5.39 -5.65 -0.72
CA GLU A 56 -5.41 -7.11 -0.66
C GLU A 56 -5.25 -7.74 -2.06
N GLU A 57 -6.04 -7.29 -3.06
CA GLU A 57 -5.97 -7.78 -4.46
C GLU A 57 -4.61 -7.52 -5.14
N MET A 58 -3.78 -6.62 -4.60
CA MET A 58 -2.42 -6.39 -5.12
C MET A 58 -1.46 -7.51 -4.73
N TRP A 59 -1.74 -8.23 -3.65
CA TRP A 59 -0.82 -9.17 -3.01
C TRP A 59 -1.33 -10.62 -2.97
N VAL A 60 -2.63 -10.85 -3.08
CA VAL A 60 -3.31 -12.17 -3.03
C VAL A 60 -3.99 -12.44 -4.36
#